data_AF-A0A1U8CRW2-F1
#
_entry.id   AF-A0A1U8CRW2-F1
#
_cell.length_a   1.000
_cell.length_b   1.000
_cell.length_c   1.000
_cell.angle_alpha   90.00
_cell.angle_beta   90.00
_cell.angle_gamma   90.00
#
_symmetry.space_group_name_H-M   'P 1'
#
loop_
_entity.id
_entity.type
_entity.pdbx_description
1 polymer ?
#
loop_
_entity_poly.entity_id
_entity_poly.type
_entity_poly.pdbx_seq_one_letter_code
_entity_poly.pdbx_strand_id
1 'polypeptide(L)'
;NLKVEVAATERTLLGFFLAKVHKIDPDILVGHNICGFELEVLLQRINVCKVPYWSKIGRLRRSNMPKLGSRSGFGERNATCGRMICDVEISAKELIHCKSYHLSELVQQILKTERIVIPAENIRNMYSESSHLLYLLEHIWKDARFILQIMCELNVLPLALQITNIAGNIMSRTLMGGRSERNEFLLLHAFYENNYIVPDKQIFRKPQQKLGDEDEEVDGDTNKYKKGRKKAAYAGGLVLDPKV
;
A
#
# COMPACT_ATOMS: atom_id res chain seq x y z
N ASN A 1 3.22 20.26 -22.57
CA ASN A 1 2.03 21.04 -22.16
C ASN A 1 1.30 20.33 -21.04
N LEU A 2 1.50 20.80 -19.79
CA LEU A 2 0.72 20.34 -18.63
C LEU A 2 -0.74 20.81 -18.83
N LYS A 3 -1.71 19.90 -18.76
CA LYS A 3 -3.14 20.25 -18.74
C LYS A 3 -3.57 20.33 -17.28
N VAL A 4 -3.85 21.55 -16.80
CA VAL A 4 -4.18 21.82 -15.40
C VAL A 4 -5.65 22.20 -15.28
N GLU A 5 -6.34 21.62 -14.30
CA GLU A 5 -7.69 22.02 -13.89
C GLU A 5 -7.59 22.72 -12.54
N VAL A 6 -8.15 23.94 -12.44
CA VAL A 6 -8.13 24.71 -11.19
C VAL A 6 -9.45 24.49 -10.45
N ALA A 7 -9.37 23.98 -9.23
CA ALA A 7 -10.52 23.77 -8.36
C ALA A 7 -10.53 24.80 -7.23
N ALA A 8 -11.66 25.48 -7.03
CA ALA A 8 -11.80 26.50 -5.99
C ALA A 8 -11.80 25.94 -4.55
N THR A 9 -12.18 24.67 -4.38
CA THR A 9 -12.22 23.99 -3.08
C THR A 9 -11.67 22.59 -3.20
N GLU A 10 -11.14 22.05 -2.09
CA GLU A 10 -10.68 20.66 -2.02
C GLU A 10 -11.80 19.67 -2.36
N ARG A 11 -13.05 19.96 -1.96
CA ARG A 11 -14.22 19.16 -2.34
C ARG A 11 -14.37 19.05 -3.86
N THR A 12 -14.12 20.14 -4.59
CA THR A 12 -14.20 20.19 -6.05
C THR A 12 -13.03 19.42 -6.67
N LEU A 13 -11.82 19.56 -6.13
CA LEU A 13 -10.63 18.82 -6.55
C LEU A 13 -10.84 17.31 -6.42
N LEU A 14 -11.30 16.84 -5.27
CA LEU A 14 -11.57 15.43 -4.99
C LEU A 14 -12.72 14.88 -5.85
N GLY A 15 -13.79 15.66 -6.03
CA GLY A 15 -14.89 15.31 -6.91
C GLY A 15 -14.45 15.16 -8.37
N PHE A 16 -13.60 16.07 -8.85
CA PHE A 16 -13.01 15.99 -10.18
C PHE A 16 -12.11 14.77 -10.34
N PHE A 17 -11.25 14.50 -9.35
CA PHE A 17 -10.42 13.29 -9.34
C PHE A 17 -11.26 12.01 -9.44
N LEU A 18 -12.31 11.86 -8.61
CA LEU A 18 -13.21 10.69 -8.67
C LEU A 18 -13.94 10.59 -10.01
N ALA A 19 -14.34 11.72 -10.60
CA ALA A 19 -14.95 11.75 -11.93
C ALA A 19 -13.96 11.29 -13.02
N LYS A 20 -12.68 11.70 -12.92
CA LYS A 20 -11.61 11.26 -13.82
C LYS A 20 -11.34 9.76 -13.67
N VAL A 21 -11.22 9.25 -12.45
CA VAL A 21 -11.06 7.81 -12.19
C VAL A 21 -12.22 7.03 -12.80
N HIS A 22 -13.46 7.50 -12.62
CA HIS A 22 -14.63 6.83 -13.19
C HIS A 22 -14.67 6.88 -14.72
N LYS A 23 -14.25 8.00 -15.33
CA LYS A 23 -14.28 8.17 -16.80
C LYS A 23 -13.15 7.41 -17.50
N ILE A 24 -11.97 7.36 -16.89
CA ILE A 24 -10.81 6.60 -17.38
C ILE A 24 -11.04 5.10 -17.12
N ASP A 25 -11.68 4.78 -16.00
CA ASP A 25 -11.96 3.43 -15.51
C ASP A 25 -10.73 2.50 -15.44
N PRO A 26 -9.64 2.90 -14.75
CA PRO A 26 -8.40 2.13 -14.73
C PRO A 26 -8.55 0.78 -14.00
N ASP A 27 -8.00 -0.29 -14.58
CA ASP A 27 -7.90 -1.60 -13.92
C ASP A 27 -6.86 -1.61 -12.79
N ILE A 28 -5.81 -0.80 -12.93
CA ILE A 28 -4.67 -0.73 -12.01
C ILE A 28 -4.40 0.73 -11.66
N LEU A 29 -4.31 1.01 -10.37
CA LEU A 29 -3.85 2.29 -9.84
C LEU A 29 -2.42 2.11 -9.30
N VAL A 30 -1.50 2.94 -9.76
CA VAL A 30 -0.08 2.86 -9.42
C VAL A 30 0.31 4.11 -8.61
N GLY A 31 1.09 3.93 -7.56
CA GLY A 31 1.52 5.01 -6.66
C GLY A 31 2.66 4.57 -5.75
N HIS A 32 3.11 5.49 -4.89
CA HIS A 32 4.16 5.25 -3.89
C HIS A 32 3.56 5.43 -2.50
N ASN A 33 3.75 4.45 -1.62
CA ASN A 33 3.18 4.48 -0.27
C ASN A 33 1.64 4.68 -0.25
N ILE A 34 0.95 4.08 -1.24
CA ILE A 34 -0.51 4.12 -1.35
C ILE A 34 -1.12 3.48 -0.11
N CYS A 35 -0.67 2.27 0.22
CA CYS A 35 -1.26 1.45 1.27
C CYS A 35 -0.91 1.96 2.68
N GLY A 36 0.18 2.71 2.83
CA GLY A 36 0.66 3.22 4.11
C GLY A 36 0.28 4.67 4.40
N PHE A 37 -0.15 5.45 3.40
CA PHE A 37 -0.48 6.86 3.59
C PHE A 37 -1.52 7.39 2.60
N GLU A 38 -1.25 7.38 1.30
CA GLU A 38 -2.02 8.20 0.34
C GLU A 38 -3.50 7.81 0.28
N LEU A 39 -3.81 6.51 0.25
CA LEU A 39 -5.19 6.03 0.13
C LEU A 39 -6.02 6.34 1.37
N GLU A 40 -5.42 6.21 2.56
CA GLU A 40 -6.10 6.54 3.81
C GLU A 40 -6.42 8.04 3.86
N VAL A 41 -5.44 8.91 3.58
CA VAL A 41 -5.64 10.35 3.55
C VAL A 41 -6.70 10.73 2.52
N LEU A 42 -6.62 10.19 1.30
CA LEU A 42 -7.60 10.45 0.24
C LEU A 42 -9.03 10.11 0.68
N LEU A 43 -9.24 8.92 1.26
CA LEU A 43 -10.56 8.48 1.71
C LEU A 43 -11.06 9.31 2.90
N GLN A 44 -10.18 9.66 3.84
CA GLN A 44 -10.51 10.55 4.95
C GLN A 44 -10.92 11.94 4.46
N ARG A 45 -10.18 12.55 3.54
CA ARG A 45 -10.50 13.86 2.96
C ARG A 45 -11.80 13.85 2.17
N ILE A 46 -12.06 12.80 1.39
CA ILE A 46 -13.34 12.58 0.70
C ILE A 46 -14.50 12.60 1.70
N ASN A 47 -14.35 11.92 2.83
CA ASN A 47 -15.37 11.86 3.87
C ASN A 47 -15.56 13.22 4.58
N VAL A 48 -14.48 13.87 5.01
CA VAL A 48 -14.49 15.19 5.67
C VAL A 48 -15.10 16.26 4.78
N CYS A 49 -14.71 16.31 3.51
CA CYS A 49 -15.24 17.26 2.52
C CYS A 49 -16.63 16.88 2.01
N LYS A 50 -17.19 15.74 2.44
CA LYS A 50 -18.49 15.18 2.05
C LYS A 50 -18.65 15.06 0.52
N VAL A 51 -17.60 14.62 -0.16
CA VAL A 51 -17.57 14.50 -1.63
C VAL A 51 -18.56 13.42 -2.07
N PRO A 52 -19.45 13.69 -3.05
CA PRO A 52 -20.43 12.71 -3.49
C PRO A 52 -19.76 11.57 -4.27
N TYR A 53 -20.42 10.41 -4.32
CA TYR A 53 -20.00 9.26 -5.11
C TYR A 53 -18.59 8.72 -4.80
N TRP A 54 -18.18 8.73 -3.53
CA TRP A 54 -16.89 8.23 -3.07
C TRP A 54 -16.54 6.83 -3.62
N SER A 55 -17.55 5.96 -3.79
CA SER A 55 -17.37 4.57 -4.25
C SER A 55 -16.88 4.45 -5.70
N LYS A 56 -16.85 5.56 -6.47
CA LYS A 56 -16.22 5.63 -7.81
C LYS A 56 -14.71 5.39 -7.78
N ILE A 57 -14.07 5.46 -6.61
CA ILE A 57 -12.66 5.05 -6.44
C ILE A 57 -12.48 3.54 -6.67
N GLY A 58 -13.52 2.73 -6.42
CA GLY A 58 -13.58 1.32 -6.83
C GLY A 58 -14.43 1.13 -8.07
N ARG A 59 -14.89 -0.10 -8.30
CA ARG A 59 -15.88 -0.45 -9.33
C ARG A 59 -17.21 -0.94 -8.77
N LEU A 60 -17.29 -1.19 -7.45
CA LEU A 60 -18.54 -1.56 -6.79
C LEU A 60 -19.23 -0.33 -6.19
N ARG A 61 -20.47 -0.09 -6.62
CA ARG A 61 -21.33 0.96 -6.03
C ARG A 61 -21.60 0.62 -4.57
N ARG A 62 -21.28 1.55 -3.66
CA ARG A 62 -21.50 1.40 -2.22
C ARG A 62 -21.96 2.71 -1.61
N SER A 63 -22.90 2.60 -0.68
CA SER A 63 -23.43 3.73 0.09
C SER A 63 -22.48 4.14 1.19
N ASN A 64 -22.04 3.18 2.01
CA ASN A 64 -21.26 3.44 3.23
C ASN A 64 -19.77 3.19 3.01
N MET A 65 -18.94 4.19 3.34
CA MET A 65 -17.48 4.04 3.32
C MET A 65 -17.02 3.06 4.42
N PRO A 66 -16.06 2.16 4.13
CA PRO A 66 -15.49 1.30 5.16
C PRO A 66 -14.77 2.12 6.24
N LYS A 67 -14.65 1.55 7.44
CA LYS A 67 -13.85 2.17 8.51
C LYS A 67 -12.37 2.17 8.12
N LEU A 68 -11.75 3.35 8.18
CA LEU A 68 -10.35 3.60 7.87
C LEU A 68 -9.48 3.52 9.14
N GLY A 69 -8.16 3.41 8.97
CA GLY A 69 -7.19 3.44 10.08
C GLY A 69 -7.09 2.13 10.85
N SER A 70 -7.62 1.02 10.30
CA SER A 70 -7.41 -0.30 10.89
C SER A 70 -5.98 -0.75 10.68
N ARG A 71 -5.34 -1.34 11.70
CA ARG A 71 -3.97 -1.87 11.63
C ARG A 71 -3.72 -2.85 10.47
N SER A 72 -4.78 -3.42 9.89
CA SER A 72 -4.69 -4.35 8.75
C SER A 72 -4.76 -3.68 7.37
N GLY A 73 -5.07 -2.37 7.28
CA GLY A 73 -5.34 -1.69 6.02
C GLY A 73 -6.56 -2.26 5.26
N PHE A 74 -7.43 -3.03 5.92
CA PHE A 74 -8.49 -3.80 5.28
C PHE A 74 -9.60 -2.92 4.70
N GLY A 75 -9.93 -1.82 5.38
CA GLY A 75 -10.96 -0.89 4.91
C GLY A 75 -10.53 -0.20 3.63
N GLU A 76 -9.29 0.24 3.58
CA GLU A 76 -8.61 0.90 2.47
C GLU A 76 -8.54 -0.03 1.26
N ARG A 77 -8.11 -1.29 1.45
CA ARG A 77 -8.07 -2.32 0.40
C ARG A 77 -9.45 -2.57 -0.20
N ASN A 78 -10.48 -2.63 0.64
CA ASN A 78 -11.85 -2.80 0.18
C ASN A 78 -12.40 -1.53 -0.46
N ALA A 79 -11.83 -0.35 -0.21
CA ALA A 79 -12.28 0.90 -0.78
C ALA A 79 -12.14 0.91 -2.32
N THR A 80 -11.08 0.29 -2.84
CA THR A 80 -10.77 0.26 -4.28
C THR A 80 -11.19 -1.06 -4.96
N CYS A 81 -12.10 -1.84 -4.35
CA CYS A 81 -12.56 -3.12 -4.88
C CYS A 81 -12.92 -3.06 -6.39
N GLY A 82 -12.41 -4.04 -7.14
CA GLY A 82 -12.50 -4.08 -8.61
C GLY A 82 -11.39 -3.32 -9.35
N ARG A 83 -10.50 -2.61 -8.65
CA ARG A 83 -9.27 -2.01 -9.18
C ARG A 83 -8.08 -2.54 -8.39
N MET A 84 -7.03 -2.96 -9.07
CA MET A 84 -5.80 -3.41 -8.42
C MET A 84 -4.95 -2.21 -8.00
N ILE A 85 -4.30 -2.30 -6.85
CA ILE A 85 -3.35 -1.30 -6.38
C ILE A 85 -1.94 -1.84 -6.58
N CYS A 86 -1.10 -1.09 -7.28
CA CYS A 86 0.32 -1.35 -7.42
C CYS A 86 1.09 -0.28 -6.63
N ASP A 87 1.54 -0.65 -5.44
CA ASP A 87 2.40 0.20 -4.63
C ASP A 87 3.87 -0.10 -4.97
N VAL A 88 4.55 0.87 -5.58
CA VAL A 88 5.94 0.68 -6.03
C VAL A 88 6.91 0.56 -4.86
N GLU A 89 6.57 1.10 -3.68
CA GLU A 89 7.39 0.92 -2.47
C GLU A 89 7.36 -0.54 -2.01
N ILE A 90 6.16 -1.13 -1.94
CA ILE A 90 5.97 -2.54 -1.55
C ILE A 90 6.65 -3.46 -2.57
N SER A 91 6.45 -3.19 -3.85
CA SER A 91 7.02 -3.98 -4.94
C SER A 91 8.55 -3.90 -4.93
N ALA A 92 9.13 -2.71 -4.76
CA ALA A 92 10.58 -2.54 -4.67
C ALA A 92 11.18 -3.31 -3.48
N LYS A 93 10.53 -3.29 -2.30
CA LYS A 93 10.95 -4.06 -1.12
C LYS A 93 11.03 -5.57 -1.36
N GLU A 94 10.23 -6.09 -2.28
CA GLU A 94 10.26 -7.51 -2.63
C GLU A 94 11.30 -7.85 -3.70
N LEU A 95 11.53 -6.93 -4.64
CA LEU A 95 12.30 -7.19 -5.87
C LEU A 95 13.76 -6.76 -5.81
N ILE A 96 14.08 -5.72 -5.05
CA ILE A 96 15.42 -5.14 -4.99
C ILE A 96 15.83 -4.85 -3.55
N HIS A 97 17.13 -4.67 -3.33
CA HIS A 97 17.67 -4.21 -2.06
C HIS A 97 18.08 -2.73 -2.16
N CYS A 98 17.50 -1.89 -1.32
CA CYS A 98 17.80 -0.46 -1.21
C CYS A 98 18.12 -0.10 0.25
N LYS A 99 18.86 1.00 0.44
CA LYS A 99 19.09 1.58 1.79
C LYS A 99 17.79 2.09 2.40
N SER A 100 16.95 2.70 1.58
CA SER A 100 15.60 3.17 1.90
C SER A 100 14.69 2.92 0.71
N TYR A 101 13.38 2.87 0.94
CA TYR A 101 12.37 2.70 -0.10
C TYR A 101 11.49 3.95 -0.28
N HIS A 102 11.92 5.09 0.27
CA HIS A 102 11.32 6.38 -0.07
C HIS A 102 11.51 6.70 -1.57
N LEU A 103 10.58 7.45 -2.15
CA LEU A 103 10.55 7.72 -3.59
C LEU A 103 11.88 8.29 -4.10
N SER A 104 12.50 9.22 -3.38
CA SER A 104 13.79 9.81 -3.81
C SER A 104 14.91 8.77 -3.95
N GLU A 105 15.02 7.82 -3.02
CA GLU A 105 16.03 6.76 -3.09
C GLU A 105 15.74 5.80 -4.26
N LEU A 106 14.48 5.45 -4.47
CA LEU A 106 14.07 4.60 -5.59
C LEU A 106 14.35 5.26 -6.94
N VAL A 107 14.06 6.55 -7.08
CA VAL A 107 14.35 7.32 -8.31
C VAL A 107 15.86 7.37 -8.56
N GLN A 108 16.66 7.65 -7.54
CA GLN A 108 18.12 7.66 -7.65
C GLN A 108 18.68 6.28 -8.03
N GLN A 109 18.25 5.23 -7.33
CA GLN A 109 18.82 3.88 -7.50
C GLN A 109 18.35 3.22 -8.81
N ILE A 110 17.08 3.35 -9.18
CA ILE A 110 16.48 2.66 -10.33
C ILE A 110 16.62 3.52 -11.59
N LEU A 111 16.19 4.78 -11.54
CA LEU A 111 16.13 5.67 -12.71
C LEU A 111 17.41 6.50 -12.92
N LYS A 112 18.40 6.38 -12.01
CA LYS A 112 19.69 7.09 -12.07
C LYS A 112 19.53 8.61 -12.23
N THR A 113 18.47 9.15 -11.63
CA THR A 113 18.09 10.56 -11.72
C THR A 113 17.89 11.12 -10.31
N GLU A 114 18.22 12.39 -10.09
CA GLU A 114 17.98 13.04 -8.82
C GLU A 114 16.54 13.56 -8.72
N ARG A 115 15.89 13.31 -7.57
CA ARG A 115 14.57 13.86 -7.23
C ARG A 115 14.71 14.94 -6.17
N ILE A 116 14.43 16.18 -6.57
CA ILE A 116 14.32 17.32 -5.64
C ILE A 116 13.07 17.11 -4.78
N VAL A 117 13.17 17.35 -3.46
CA VAL A 117 12.03 17.27 -2.53
C VAL A 117 11.63 18.67 -2.12
N ILE A 118 10.33 18.97 -2.20
CA ILE A 118 9.77 20.23 -1.68
C ILE A 118 9.37 19.99 -0.22
N PRO A 119 9.97 20.69 0.77
CA PRO A 119 9.56 20.59 2.17
C PRO A 119 8.12 21.05 2.37
N ALA A 120 7.39 20.40 3.26
CA ALA A 120 5.98 20.72 3.53
C ALA A 120 5.78 22.17 4.01
N GLU A 121 6.75 22.71 4.75
CA GLU A 121 6.76 24.08 5.26
C GLU A 121 6.76 25.13 4.15
N ASN A 122 7.37 24.82 3.01
CA ASN A 122 7.49 25.74 1.88
C ASN A 122 6.22 25.79 1.02
N ILE A 123 5.36 24.76 1.10
CA ILE A 123 4.17 24.64 0.24
C ILE A 123 3.27 25.88 0.35
N ARG A 124 3.06 26.40 1.57
CA ARG A 124 2.21 27.58 1.79
C ARG A 124 2.76 28.82 1.07
N ASN A 125 4.08 29.02 1.10
CA ASN A 125 4.73 30.17 0.49
C ASN A 125 4.68 30.10 -1.04
N MET A 126 4.61 28.90 -1.62
CA MET A 126 4.50 28.71 -3.07
C MET A 126 3.15 29.14 -3.65
N TYR A 127 2.11 29.34 -2.82
CA TYR A 127 0.84 29.92 -3.27
C TYR A 127 0.90 31.44 -3.48
N SER A 128 1.96 32.11 -3.00
CA SER A 128 2.10 33.56 -3.12
C SER A 128 2.38 34.04 -4.55
N GLU A 129 2.98 33.17 -5.39
CA GLU A 129 3.35 33.50 -6.77
C GLU A 129 2.96 32.37 -7.72
N SER A 130 2.45 32.72 -8.90
CA SER A 130 1.97 31.76 -9.90
C SER A 130 3.11 30.88 -10.45
N SER A 131 4.32 31.42 -10.59
CA SER A 131 5.51 30.70 -11.05
C SER A 131 5.88 29.56 -10.10
N HIS A 132 5.90 29.83 -8.79
CA HIS A 132 6.14 28.83 -7.75
C HIS A 132 5.04 27.78 -7.70
N LEU A 133 3.77 28.18 -7.78
CA LEU A 133 2.66 27.22 -7.81
C LEU A 133 2.72 26.30 -9.04
N LEU A 134 3.08 26.82 -10.21
CA LEU A 134 3.29 26.01 -11.41
C LEU A 134 4.46 25.03 -11.25
N TYR A 135 5.54 25.46 -10.61
CA TYR A 135 6.67 24.58 -10.28
C TYR A 135 6.25 23.43 -9.34
N LEU A 136 5.40 23.71 -8.34
CA LEU A 136 4.82 22.67 -7.46
C LEU A 136 4.00 21.64 -8.26
N LEU A 137 3.16 22.11 -9.21
CA LEU A 137 2.36 21.23 -10.06
C LEU A 137 3.21 20.38 -10.99
N GLU A 138 4.26 20.96 -11.59
CA GLU A 138 5.21 20.23 -12.41
C GLU A 138 5.95 19.16 -11.59
N HIS A 139 6.32 19.48 -10.35
CA HIS A 139 6.97 18.56 -9.42
C HIS A 139 6.08 17.34 -9.11
N ILE A 140 4.83 17.55 -8.74
CA ILE A 140 3.86 16.46 -8.48
C ILE A 140 3.63 15.62 -9.74
N TRP A 141 3.57 16.25 -10.91
CA TRP A 141 3.43 15.55 -12.18
C TRP A 141 4.66 14.70 -12.52
N LYS A 142 5.87 15.20 -12.25
CA LYS A 142 7.12 14.44 -12.38
C LYS A 142 7.16 13.25 -11.43
N ASP A 143 6.68 13.40 -10.20
CA ASP A 143 6.60 12.29 -9.24
C ASP A 143 5.69 11.16 -9.75
N ALA A 144 4.51 11.50 -10.28
CA ALA A 144 3.62 10.51 -10.90
C ALA A 144 4.30 9.79 -12.08
N ARG A 145 5.09 10.52 -12.89
CA ARG A 145 5.89 9.95 -13.98
C ARG A 145 7.01 9.03 -13.45
N PHE A 146 7.72 9.42 -12.40
CA PHE A 146 8.76 8.60 -11.79
C PHE A 146 8.20 7.29 -11.23
N ILE A 147 7.06 7.34 -10.55
CA ILE A 147 6.35 6.16 -10.06
C ILE A 147 6.04 5.19 -11.22
N LEU A 148 5.51 5.71 -12.33
CA LEU A 148 5.22 4.90 -13.51
C LEU A 148 6.50 4.28 -14.10
N GLN A 149 7.57 5.06 -14.23
CA GLN A 149 8.85 4.58 -14.74
C GLN A 149 9.44 3.48 -13.84
N ILE A 150 9.43 3.67 -12.52
CA ILE A 150 9.89 2.66 -11.56
C ILE A 150 9.12 1.35 -11.72
N MET A 151 7.78 1.42 -11.82
CA MET A 151 6.95 0.24 -12.03
C MET A 151 7.34 -0.52 -13.31
N CYS A 152 7.61 0.22 -14.40
CA CYS A 152 8.03 -0.35 -15.68
C CYS A 152 9.44 -0.96 -15.62
N GLU A 153 10.43 -0.24 -15.08
CA GLU A 153 11.82 -0.71 -14.98
C GLU A 153 11.94 -1.99 -14.13
N LEU A 154 11.14 -2.09 -13.06
CA LEU A 154 11.08 -3.29 -12.23
C LEU A 154 10.22 -4.41 -12.82
N ASN A 155 9.56 -4.20 -13.96
CA ASN A 155 8.62 -5.14 -14.58
C ASN A 155 7.59 -5.68 -13.58
N VAL A 156 7.06 -4.81 -12.70
CA VAL A 156 6.21 -5.22 -11.58
C VAL A 156 4.97 -5.96 -12.06
N LEU A 157 4.27 -5.43 -13.06
CA LEU A 157 3.01 -5.99 -13.52
C LEU A 157 3.17 -7.33 -14.26
N PRO A 158 4.10 -7.48 -15.24
CA PRO A 158 4.37 -8.79 -15.84
C PRO A 158 4.75 -9.85 -14.80
N LEU A 159 5.62 -9.50 -13.85
CA LEU A 159 6.07 -10.42 -12.82
C LEU A 159 4.93 -10.82 -11.87
N ALA A 160 4.13 -9.86 -11.42
CA ALA A 160 2.98 -10.12 -10.57
C ALA A 160 1.95 -11.04 -11.27
N LEU A 161 1.75 -10.88 -12.58
CA LEU A 161 0.87 -11.75 -13.36
C LEU A 161 1.40 -13.20 -13.38
N GLN A 162 2.69 -13.39 -13.67
CA GLN A 162 3.28 -14.74 -13.69
C GLN A 162 3.23 -15.42 -12.32
N ILE A 163 3.59 -14.70 -11.26
CA ILE A 163 3.50 -15.22 -9.88
C ILE A 163 2.07 -15.64 -9.56
N THR A 164 1.09 -14.82 -9.95
CA THR A 164 -0.33 -15.10 -9.69
C THR A 164 -0.82 -16.32 -10.46
N ASN A 165 -0.42 -16.47 -11.73
CA ASN A 165 -0.78 -17.64 -12.55
C ASN A 165 -0.18 -18.92 -11.99
N ILE A 166 1.06 -18.88 -11.49
CA ILE A 166 1.73 -20.04 -10.87
C ILE A 166 1.05 -20.40 -9.55
N ALA A 167 0.79 -19.42 -8.68
CA ALA A 167 0.22 -19.66 -7.35
C ALA A 167 -1.29 -19.94 -7.38
N GLY A 168 -2.01 -19.49 -8.41
CA GLY A 168 -3.47 -19.58 -8.51
C GLY A 168 -4.22 -18.69 -7.50
N ASN A 169 -3.59 -17.63 -6.98
CA ASN A 169 -4.23 -16.67 -6.07
C ASN A 169 -4.80 -15.46 -6.83
N ILE A 170 -5.19 -14.40 -6.12
CA ILE A 170 -5.73 -13.17 -6.72
C ILE A 170 -4.60 -12.16 -6.95
N MET A 171 -4.47 -11.61 -8.17
CA MET A 171 -3.37 -10.70 -8.54
C MET A 171 -3.29 -9.44 -7.67
N SER A 172 -4.42 -8.89 -7.23
CA SER A 172 -4.45 -7.76 -6.29
C SER A 172 -3.77 -8.10 -4.96
N ARG A 173 -3.87 -9.35 -4.49
CA ARG A 173 -3.16 -9.83 -3.29
C ARG A 173 -1.68 -9.99 -3.55
N THR A 174 -1.30 -10.53 -4.72
CA THR A 174 0.10 -10.65 -5.12
C THR A 174 0.83 -9.31 -5.10
N LEU A 175 0.23 -8.25 -5.66
CA LEU A 175 0.79 -6.89 -5.70
C LEU A 175 0.95 -6.24 -4.31
N MET A 176 0.26 -6.75 -3.29
CA MET A 176 0.34 -6.25 -1.92
C MET A 176 1.43 -6.95 -1.09
N GLY A 177 2.19 -7.85 -1.71
CA GLY A 177 3.18 -8.69 -1.04
C GLY A 177 2.57 -9.92 -0.38
N GLY A 178 3.30 -10.52 0.56
CA GLY A 178 2.81 -11.66 1.34
C GLY A 178 3.00 -13.02 0.66
N ARG A 179 4.23 -13.54 0.73
CA ARG A 179 4.61 -14.85 0.16
C ARG A 179 3.81 -16.03 0.73
N SER A 180 3.35 -15.93 1.98
CA SER A 180 2.57 -16.99 2.63
C SER A 180 1.22 -17.23 1.97
N GLU A 181 0.50 -16.17 1.59
CA GLU A 181 -0.83 -16.29 0.95
C GLU A 181 -0.69 -16.93 -0.44
N ARG A 182 0.38 -16.63 -1.17
CA ARG A 182 0.67 -17.25 -2.47
C ARG A 182 0.89 -18.75 -2.34
N ASN A 183 1.70 -19.18 -1.36
CA ASN A 183 1.95 -20.59 -1.10
C ASN A 183 0.71 -21.31 -0.55
N GLU A 184 -0.14 -20.64 0.24
CA GLU A 184 -1.43 -21.17 0.70
C GLU A 184 -2.31 -21.55 -0.50
N PHE A 185 -2.52 -20.64 -1.45
CA PHE A 185 -3.33 -20.92 -2.64
C PHE A 185 -2.71 -22.00 -3.54
N LEU A 186 -1.39 -21.99 -3.71
CA LEU A 186 -0.70 -23.01 -4.50
C LEU A 186 -0.97 -24.42 -3.95
N LEU A 187 -0.85 -24.58 -2.63
CA LEU A 187 -1.12 -25.86 -1.96
C LEU A 187 -2.60 -26.21 -1.97
N LEU A 188 -3.49 -25.23 -1.77
CA LEU A 188 -4.93 -25.46 -1.86
C LEU A 188 -5.29 -26.06 -3.23
N HIS A 189 -4.85 -25.46 -4.34
CA HIS A 189 -5.09 -26.03 -5.67
C HIS A 189 -4.56 -27.45 -5.81
N ALA A 190 -3.30 -27.70 -5.41
CA ALA A 190 -2.69 -29.02 -5.49
C ALA A 190 -3.45 -30.09 -4.67
N PHE A 191 -3.86 -29.78 -3.44
CA PHE A 191 -4.61 -30.73 -2.62
C PHE A 191 -6.02 -30.99 -3.17
N TYR A 192 -6.70 -29.97 -3.68
CA TYR A 192 -8.01 -30.13 -4.32
C TYR A 192 -7.92 -31.01 -5.58
N GLU A 193 -6.92 -30.81 -6.44
CA GLU A 193 -6.69 -31.64 -7.64
C GLU A 193 -6.43 -33.11 -7.29
N ASN A 194 -5.78 -33.37 -6.16
CA ASN A 194 -5.52 -34.72 -5.66
C ASN A 194 -6.63 -35.27 -4.75
N ASN A 195 -7.80 -34.60 -4.69
CA ASN A 195 -8.98 -35.01 -3.92
C ASN A 195 -8.72 -35.17 -2.40
N TYR A 196 -7.91 -34.27 -1.83
CA TYR A 196 -7.67 -34.20 -0.39
C TYR A 196 -8.60 -33.18 0.29
N ILE A 197 -8.91 -33.45 1.55
CA ILE A 197 -9.53 -32.46 2.44
C ILE A 197 -8.43 -31.53 2.94
N VAL A 198 -8.64 -30.22 2.77
CA VAL A 198 -7.69 -29.18 3.20
C VAL A 198 -8.02 -28.70 4.63
N PRO A 199 -7.03 -28.19 5.38
CA PRO A 199 -7.28 -27.57 6.68
C PRO A 199 -8.17 -26.32 6.58
N ASP A 200 -9.07 -26.15 7.54
CA ASP A 200 -9.88 -24.94 7.65
C ASP A 200 -9.05 -23.70 7.98
N LYS A 201 -9.50 -22.54 7.48
CA LYS A 201 -8.82 -21.27 7.71
C LYS A 201 -8.94 -20.85 9.18
N GLN A 202 -7.83 -20.89 9.90
CA GLN A 202 -7.79 -20.49 11.30
C GLN A 202 -7.93 -18.97 11.46
N ILE A 203 -8.89 -18.55 12.30
CA ILE A 203 -9.08 -17.14 12.67
C ILE A 203 -8.38 -16.92 14.01
N PHE A 204 -7.16 -16.37 13.98
CA PHE A 204 -6.49 -15.94 15.20
C PHE A 204 -7.14 -14.66 15.73
N ARG A 205 -8.23 -14.80 16.50
CA ARG A 205 -8.73 -13.70 17.34
C ARG A 205 -7.68 -13.45 18.42
N LYS A 206 -6.90 -12.38 18.26
CA LYS A 206 -6.14 -11.85 19.40
C LYS A 206 -7.16 -11.47 20.49
N PRO A 207 -6.99 -11.91 21.74
CA PRO A 207 -7.84 -11.45 22.82
C PRO A 207 -7.86 -9.92 22.82
N GLN A 208 -9.06 -9.34 22.80
CA GLN A 208 -9.22 -7.92 23.13
C GLN A 208 -8.66 -7.76 24.55
N GLN A 209 -7.60 -6.96 24.70
CA GLN A 209 -7.26 -6.42 26.00
C GLN A 209 -8.51 -5.68 26.50
N LYS A 210 -9.17 -6.26 27.51
CA LYS A 210 -10.17 -5.54 28.29
C LYS A 210 -9.45 -4.35 28.93
N LEU A 211 -9.97 -3.14 28.70
CA LEU A 211 -9.71 -1.99 29.56
C LEU A 211 -10.65 -2.09 30.76
N GLY A 212 -10.12 -1.85 31.97
CA GLY A 212 -10.81 -1.86 33.28
C GLY A 212 -10.69 -3.22 33.99
N ASP A 213 -10.25 -3.36 35.24
CA ASP A 213 -10.23 -2.40 36.36
C ASP A 213 -8.95 -2.52 37.21
N GLU A 214 -8.70 -1.45 37.95
CA GLU A 214 -7.67 -1.27 38.97
C GLU A 214 -7.82 -2.25 40.15
N ASP A 215 -6.67 -2.55 40.76
CA ASP A 215 -6.43 -3.21 42.05
C ASP A 215 -6.70 -4.73 42.17
N GLU A 216 -5.61 -5.51 42.10
CA GLU A 216 -5.15 -6.36 43.23
C GLU A 216 -3.72 -6.88 42.95
N GLU A 217 -2.83 -6.64 43.90
CA GLU A 217 -1.46 -7.15 43.94
C GLU A 217 -1.45 -8.68 44.09
N VAL A 218 -0.88 -9.40 43.12
CA VAL A 218 -0.16 -10.66 43.39
C VAL A 218 1.08 -10.74 42.51
N ASP A 219 2.21 -10.77 43.21
CA ASP A 219 3.59 -10.94 42.77
C ASP A 219 3.79 -12.15 41.82
N GLY A 220 4.58 -11.99 40.77
CA GLY A 220 4.82 -13.07 39.81
C GLY A 220 5.37 -12.67 38.44
N ASP A 221 6.63 -12.24 38.43
CA ASP A 221 7.57 -12.26 37.31
C ASP A 221 7.18 -11.48 36.03
N THR A 222 7.57 -10.21 36.06
CA THR A 222 7.57 -9.31 34.92
C THR A 222 8.71 -9.64 33.96
N ASN A 223 8.39 -10.23 32.80
CA ASN A 223 9.25 -10.04 31.63
C ASN A 223 8.47 -9.86 30.32
N LYS A 224 7.96 -8.64 30.19
CA LYS A 224 7.97 -7.78 28.99
C LYS A 224 7.97 -8.53 27.66
N TYR A 225 6.80 -8.52 27.01
CA TYR A 225 6.61 -8.72 25.58
C TYR A 225 7.49 -7.74 24.76
N LYS A 226 8.77 -8.08 24.57
CA LYS A 226 9.59 -7.50 23.52
C LYS A 226 9.01 -8.01 22.21
N LYS A 227 8.47 -7.06 21.45
CA LYS A 227 7.95 -7.17 20.08
C LYS A 227 9.11 -7.45 19.09
N GLY A 228 9.93 -8.45 19.39
CA GLY A 228 11.00 -8.95 18.55
C GLY A 228 10.51 -10.10 17.67
N ARG A 229 11.26 -10.38 16.61
CA ARG A 229 11.11 -11.60 15.81
C ARG A 229 11.03 -12.80 16.76
N LYS A 230 9.95 -13.60 16.65
CA LYS A 230 9.73 -14.76 17.54
C LYS A 230 10.99 -15.63 17.58
N LYS A 231 11.35 -16.16 18.76
CA LYS A 231 12.47 -17.09 18.92
C LYS A 231 12.28 -18.26 17.95
N ALA A 232 13.37 -18.76 17.38
CA ALA A 232 13.34 -19.88 16.45
C ALA A 232 12.64 -21.09 17.09
N ALA A 233 11.72 -21.72 16.34
CA ALA A 233 10.97 -22.89 16.78
C ALA A 233 11.63 -24.22 16.38
N TYR A 234 12.63 -24.18 15.50
CA TYR A 234 13.40 -25.32 15.01
C TYR A 234 14.79 -24.84 14.53
N ALA A 235 15.73 -25.76 14.33
CA ALA A 235 17.09 -25.46 13.88
C ALA A 235 17.12 -24.93 12.43
N GLY A 236 17.98 -23.94 12.16
CA GLY A 236 18.14 -23.33 10.83
C GLY A 236 19.35 -23.86 10.05
N GLY A 237 19.87 -23.06 9.12
CA GLY A 237 21.07 -23.39 8.35
C GLY A 237 22.35 -23.32 9.19
N LEU A 238 23.33 -24.16 8.85
CA LEU A 238 24.68 -24.15 9.42
C LEU A 238 25.47 -22.95 8.87
N VAL A 239 26.10 -22.17 9.76
CA VAL A 239 27.04 -21.10 9.39
C VAL A 239 28.42 -21.55 9.86
N LEU A 240 29.36 -21.64 8.92
CA LEU A 240 30.76 -21.95 9.23
C LEU A 240 31.46 -20.71 9.80
N ASP A 241 32.46 -20.92 10.65
CA ASP A 241 33.24 -19.83 11.19
C ASP A 241 34.07 -19.14 10.10
N PRO A 242 33.98 -17.80 9.95
CA PRO A 242 34.73 -17.08 8.94
C PRO A 242 36.22 -17.06 9.29
N LYS A 243 37.07 -17.26 8.28
CA LYS A 243 38.51 -16.98 8.39
C LYS A 243 38.72 -15.48 8.17
N VAL A 244 38.93 -14.73 9.25
CA VAL A 244 39.27 -13.31 9.24
C VAL A 244 40.77 -13.14 9.02
#